data_AF-A0A8D8Q088-F1
#
_entry.id   AF-A0A8D8Q088-F1
#
_cell.length_a   1.000
_cell.length_b   1.000
_cell.length_c   1.000
_cell.angle_alpha   90.00
_cell.angle_beta   90.00
_cell.angle_gamma   90.00
#
_symmetry.space_group_name_H-M   'P 1'
#
loop_
_entity.id
_entity.type
_entity.pdbx_description
1 polymer ?
#
loop_
_entity_poly.entity_id
_entity_poly.type
_entity_poly.pdbx_seq_one_letter_code
_entity_poly.pdbx_strand_id
1 'polypeptide(L)'
;MYTFTGDLSHEDTAYTNQELGVHTDNTYFIDPTGVQVFHCLQPAEQGGDTLLVDAFHAASLLRSQNKQAYDTLTRVSVEFEYRDGSHCYVTRHRVLEQDEVTRQLRAVRYNLYDRSPRVQFPALPRDVKLFYSSLQQFT
;
A
#
# COMPACT_ATOMS: atom_id res chain seq x y z
N MET A 1 -11.84 -11.69 13.57
CA MET A 1 -10.54 -12.37 13.36
C MET A 1 -10.68 -13.14 12.07
N TYR A 2 -9.69 -13.07 11.18
CA TYR A 2 -9.70 -13.70 9.86
C TYR A 2 -8.74 -14.89 9.84
N THR A 3 -9.01 -15.88 8.99
CA THR A 3 -8.13 -17.04 8.76
C THR A 3 -7.73 -17.01 7.29
N PHE A 4 -6.44 -16.91 7.02
CA PHE A 4 -5.91 -16.84 5.65
C PHE A 4 -5.47 -18.23 5.20
N THR A 5 -5.96 -18.65 4.03
CA THR A 5 -5.54 -19.86 3.32
C THR A 5 -5.77 -19.63 1.82
N GLY A 6 -4.99 -20.31 0.98
CA GLY A 6 -5.08 -20.19 -0.48
C GLY A 6 -6.29 -20.91 -1.07
N ASP A 7 -7.51 -20.55 -0.66
CA ASP A 7 -8.76 -21.20 -1.07
C ASP A 7 -9.70 -20.31 -1.92
N LEU A 8 -9.28 -19.08 -2.21
CA LEU A 8 -10.06 -18.08 -2.95
C LEU A 8 -11.41 -17.73 -2.28
N SER A 9 -11.51 -17.85 -0.94
CA SER A 9 -12.76 -17.56 -0.22
C SER A 9 -13.15 -16.08 -0.24
N HIS A 10 -12.21 -15.19 -0.54
CA HIS A 10 -12.41 -13.75 -0.69
C HIS A 10 -11.78 -13.24 -1.99
N GLU A 11 -12.33 -12.17 -2.53
CA GLU A 11 -11.76 -11.41 -3.65
C GLU A 11 -10.53 -10.57 -3.21
N ASP A 12 -9.58 -11.22 -2.53
CA ASP A 12 -8.37 -10.63 -1.97
C ASP A 12 -7.16 -11.53 -2.26
N THR A 13 -6.04 -10.93 -2.69
CA THR A 13 -4.81 -11.65 -3.02
C THR A 13 -4.24 -12.47 -1.86
N ALA A 14 -4.57 -12.12 -0.60
CA ALA A 14 -4.20 -12.86 0.60
C ALA A 14 -4.82 -14.26 0.70
N TYR A 15 -5.87 -14.56 -0.07
CA TYR A 15 -6.54 -15.87 -0.11
C TYR A 15 -6.10 -16.69 -1.34
N THR A 16 -4.88 -16.43 -1.82
CA THR A 16 -4.24 -17.14 -2.93
C THR A 16 -2.90 -17.75 -2.47
N ASN A 17 -2.29 -18.58 -3.31
CA ASN A 17 -0.91 -19.05 -3.12
C ASN A 17 0.11 -18.18 -3.89
N GLN A 18 -0.27 -16.98 -4.33
CA GLN A 18 0.64 -16.07 -5.04
C GLN A 18 1.52 -15.32 -4.04
N GLU A 19 2.72 -14.94 -4.49
CA GLU A 19 3.60 -14.08 -3.72
C GLU A 19 2.95 -12.72 -3.48
N LEU A 20 2.97 -12.27 -2.23
CA LEU A 20 2.64 -10.90 -1.85
C LEU A 20 3.93 -10.13 -1.63
N GLY A 21 4.16 -9.11 -2.46
CA GLY A 21 5.21 -8.14 -2.21
C GLY A 21 4.96 -7.36 -0.91
N VAL A 22 5.93 -6.57 -0.46
CA VAL A 22 5.75 -5.73 0.73
C VAL A 22 4.52 -4.84 0.61
N HIS A 23 3.70 -4.78 1.64
CA HIS A 23 2.51 -3.93 1.66
C HIS A 23 2.11 -3.55 3.08
N THR A 24 1.23 -2.58 3.18
CA THR A 24 0.48 -2.21 4.39
C THR A 24 -0.97 -2.58 4.16
N ASP A 25 -1.62 -3.18 5.14
CA ASP A 25 -2.99 -3.66 4.99
C ASP A 25 -4.04 -2.57 5.12
N ASN A 26 -5.24 -2.88 4.63
CA ASN A 26 -6.44 -2.06 4.75
C ASN A 26 -6.25 -0.62 4.26
N THR A 27 -5.52 -0.48 3.16
CA THR A 27 -5.38 0.81 2.47
C THR A 27 -6.68 1.26 1.83
N TYR A 28 -7.82 0.65 2.05
CA TYR A 28 -9.11 1.17 1.60
C TYR A 28 -9.93 1.82 2.74
N PHE A 29 -9.48 1.75 4.00
CA PHE A 29 -10.10 2.45 5.13
C PHE A 29 -9.56 3.88 5.31
N ILE A 30 -10.41 4.79 5.78
CA ILE A 30 -9.99 6.18 6.10
C ILE A 30 -8.81 6.17 7.08
N ASP A 31 -8.89 5.32 8.11
CA ASP A 31 -7.82 5.03 9.05
C ASP A 31 -7.39 3.57 8.90
N PRO A 32 -6.22 3.28 8.30
CA PRO A 32 -5.70 1.92 8.17
C PRO A 32 -5.36 1.29 9.53
N THR A 33 -5.23 -0.03 9.55
CA THR A 33 -4.83 -0.79 10.73
C THR A 33 -3.42 -0.38 11.18
N GLY A 34 -3.29 0.09 12.43
CA GLY A 34 -2.00 0.52 12.97
C GLY A 34 -1.10 -0.62 13.47
N VAL A 35 -1.69 -1.70 13.98
CA VAL A 35 -0.98 -2.89 14.45
C VAL A 35 -1.67 -4.14 13.91
N GLN A 36 -0.91 -4.97 13.22
CA GLN A 36 -1.36 -6.25 12.68
C GLN A 36 -0.63 -7.41 13.37
N VAL A 37 -1.37 -8.46 13.69
CA VAL A 37 -0.83 -9.65 14.36
C VAL A 37 -1.20 -10.88 13.54
N PHE A 38 -0.19 -11.64 13.12
CA PHE A 38 -0.36 -12.93 12.46
C PHE A 38 0.04 -14.06 13.40
N HIS A 39 -0.73 -15.15 13.36
CA HIS A 39 -0.42 -16.38 14.07
C HIS A 39 -0.47 -17.54 13.07
N CYS A 40 0.68 -18.19 12.84
CA CYS A 40 0.77 -19.33 11.95
C CYS A 40 0.16 -20.57 12.63
N LEU A 41 -0.96 -21.05 12.09
CA LEU A 41 -1.60 -22.31 12.54
C LEU A 41 -1.03 -23.52 11.81
N GLN A 42 -0.70 -23.36 10.53
CA GLN A 42 -0.11 -24.38 9.68
C GLN A 42 0.91 -23.71 8.73
N PRO A 43 2.19 -24.10 8.77
CA PRO A 43 3.19 -23.58 7.85
C PRO A 43 3.01 -24.18 6.45
N ALA A 44 3.48 -23.46 5.42
CA ALA A 44 3.55 -23.98 4.06
C ALA A 44 4.62 -25.09 3.95
N GLU A 45 4.39 -26.07 3.07
CA GLU A 45 5.39 -27.12 2.79
C GLU A 45 6.60 -26.58 2.00
N GLN A 46 6.38 -25.55 1.18
CA GLN A 46 7.40 -24.86 0.39
C GLN A 46 7.05 -23.36 0.29
N GLY A 47 8.05 -22.50 0.50
CA GLY A 47 7.85 -21.04 0.49
C GLY A 47 7.06 -20.57 1.72
N GLY A 48 6.27 -19.50 1.57
CA GLY A 48 5.52 -18.90 2.68
C GLY A 48 6.40 -18.08 3.64
N ASP A 49 7.60 -17.72 3.21
CA ASP A 49 8.51 -16.88 3.97
C ASP A 49 7.90 -15.51 4.24
N THR A 50 8.08 -15.02 5.46
CA THR A 50 7.63 -13.67 5.85
C THR A 50 8.67 -12.64 5.40
N LEU A 51 8.21 -11.60 4.72
CA LEU A 51 9.01 -10.43 4.33
C LEU A 51 8.53 -9.20 5.10
N LEU A 52 9.45 -8.49 5.77
CA LEU A 52 9.19 -7.24 6.48
C LEU A 52 10.20 -6.18 6.06
N VAL A 53 9.74 -4.94 5.93
CA VAL A 53 10.56 -3.77 5.58
C VAL A 53 10.20 -2.59 6.47
N ASP A 54 11.21 -1.83 6.89
CA ASP A 54 11.01 -0.51 7.51
C ASP A 54 10.69 0.53 6.44
N ALA A 55 9.39 0.77 6.25
CA ALA A 55 8.91 1.72 5.26
C ALA A 55 9.30 3.19 5.58
N PHE A 56 9.55 3.54 6.85
CA PHE A 56 9.96 4.88 7.24
C PHE A 56 11.43 5.10 6.87
N HIS A 57 12.26 4.09 7.06
CA HIS A 57 13.62 4.09 6.57
C HIS A 57 13.68 4.17 5.03
N ALA A 58 12.87 3.36 4.32
CA ALA A 58 12.76 3.42 2.86
C ALA A 58 12.36 4.82 2.36
N ALA A 59 11.39 5.47 3.02
CA ALA A 59 10.96 6.81 2.69
C ALA A 59 12.06 7.86 2.96
N SER A 60 12.83 7.69 4.03
CA SER A 60 14.00 8.53 4.34
C SER A 60 15.10 8.39 3.26
N LEU A 61 15.39 7.16 2.83
CA LEU A 61 16.33 6.90 1.73
C LEU A 61 15.87 7.56 0.44
N LEU A 62 14.61 7.37 0.05
CA LEU A 62 14.02 8.01 -1.12
C LEU A 62 14.14 9.54 -1.04
N ARG A 63 13.85 10.14 0.12
CA ARG A 63 13.99 11.58 0.34
C ARG A 63 15.42 12.07 0.10
N SER A 64 16.42 11.30 0.53
CA SER A 64 17.84 11.63 0.38
C SER A 64 18.35 11.46 -1.06
N GLN A 65 17.90 10.42 -1.76
CA GLN A 65 18.36 10.05 -3.10
C GLN A 65 17.61 10.81 -4.20
N ASN A 66 16.30 10.98 -4.04
CA ASN A 66 15.45 11.68 -4.98
C ASN A 66 14.30 12.41 -4.27
N LYS A 67 14.58 13.64 -3.84
CA LYS A 67 13.60 14.51 -3.18
C LYS A 67 12.34 14.72 -4.04
N GLN A 68 12.45 14.82 -5.37
CA GLN A 68 11.29 15.01 -6.23
C GLN A 68 10.35 13.80 -6.20
N ALA A 69 10.91 12.59 -6.15
CA ALA A 69 10.11 11.38 -6.01
C ALA A 69 9.38 11.34 -4.67
N TYR A 70 10.10 11.61 -3.57
CA TYR A 70 9.51 11.74 -2.25
C TYR A 70 8.38 12.78 -2.21
N ASP A 71 8.63 14.01 -2.69
CA ASP A 71 7.64 15.09 -2.74
C ASP A 71 6.43 14.75 -3.62
N THR A 72 6.63 13.93 -4.67
CA THR A 72 5.54 13.45 -5.51
C THR A 72 4.66 12.48 -4.72
N LEU A 73 5.25 11.52 -4.00
CA LEU A 73 4.51 10.53 -3.21
C LEU A 73 3.84 11.12 -1.95
N THR A 74 4.28 12.29 -1.46
CA THR A 74 3.62 13.02 -0.36
C THR A 74 2.51 13.98 -0.82
N ARG A 75 2.44 14.30 -2.11
CA ARG A 75 1.50 15.27 -2.68
C ARG A 75 0.40 14.62 -3.51
N VAL A 76 0.77 13.67 -4.36
CA VAL A 76 -0.16 13.01 -5.27
C VAL A 76 -0.98 12.00 -4.47
N SER A 77 -2.30 12.24 -4.43
CA SER A 77 -3.25 11.29 -3.86
C SER A 77 -3.62 10.25 -4.89
N VAL A 78 -3.71 8.99 -4.46
CA VAL A 78 -4.24 7.88 -5.26
C VAL A 78 -5.43 7.25 -4.56
N GLU A 79 -6.27 6.58 -5.35
CA GLU A 79 -7.42 5.85 -4.85
C GLU A 79 -7.02 4.41 -4.53
N PHE A 80 -7.54 3.92 -3.41
CA PHE A 80 -7.40 2.55 -2.97
C PHE A 80 -8.79 1.98 -2.77
N GLU A 81 -8.97 0.72 -3.12
CA GLU A 81 -10.27 0.08 -3.27
C GLU A 81 -10.20 -1.40 -2.86
N TYR A 82 -11.24 -1.84 -2.16
CA TYR A 82 -11.54 -3.24 -1.90
C TYR A 82 -12.98 -3.53 -2.29
N ARG A 83 -13.18 -4.64 -3.00
CA ARG A 83 -14.49 -5.13 -3.44
C ARG A 83 -14.54 -6.63 -3.18
N ASP A 84 -15.57 -7.07 -2.46
CA ASP A 84 -15.83 -8.49 -2.18
C ASP A 84 -17.33 -8.67 -1.93
N GLY A 85 -18.03 -9.20 -2.95
CA GLY A 85 -19.49 -9.31 -2.94
C GLY A 85 -20.17 -7.95 -2.76
N SER A 86 -20.90 -7.78 -1.65
CA SER A 86 -21.57 -6.51 -1.31
C SER A 86 -20.68 -5.51 -0.58
N HIS A 87 -19.47 -5.89 -0.18
CA HIS A 87 -18.53 -5.00 0.49
C HIS A 87 -17.76 -4.19 -0.55
N CYS A 88 -17.80 -2.87 -0.40
CA CYS A 88 -17.10 -1.94 -1.28
C CYS A 88 -16.55 -0.79 -0.45
N TYR A 89 -15.22 -0.75 -0.30
CA TYR A 89 -14.53 0.33 0.39
C TYR A 89 -13.64 1.07 -0.60
N VAL A 90 -13.72 2.40 -0.58
CA VAL A 90 -12.91 3.26 -1.45
C VAL A 90 -12.48 4.48 -0.65
N THR A 91 -11.19 4.81 -0.71
CA THR A 91 -10.68 6.04 -0.13
C THR A 91 -9.50 6.59 -0.93
N ARG A 92 -9.11 7.83 -0.64
CA ARG A 92 -8.04 8.54 -1.35
C ARG A 92 -7.03 9.11 -0.38
N HIS A 93 -5.80 8.67 -0.53
CA HIS A 93 -4.69 9.05 0.33
C HIS A 93 -3.41 9.14 -0.48
N ARG A 94 -2.37 9.72 0.13
CA ARG A 94 -1.01 9.73 -0.42
C ARG A 94 -0.29 8.47 0.01
N VAL A 95 0.69 8.03 -0.77
CA VAL A 95 1.53 6.88 -0.41
C VAL A 95 2.37 7.20 0.83
N LEU A 96 2.90 8.42 0.89
CA LEU A 96 3.65 8.93 2.03
C LEU A 96 2.81 10.00 2.73
N GLU A 97 2.22 9.66 3.87
CA GLU A 97 1.41 10.61 4.61
C GLU A 97 2.26 11.42 5.57
N GLN A 98 2.09 12.74 5.52
CA GLN A 98 2.76 13.65 6.43
C GLN A 98 1.74 14.26 7.38
N ASP A 99 2.16 14.47 8.62
CA ASP A 99 1.46 15.33 9.55
C ASP A 99 1.34 16.76 8.96
N GLU A 100 0.16 17.36 9.09
CA GLU A 100 -0.16 18.62 8.39
C GLU A 100 0.67 19.80 8.90
N VAL A 101 1.04 19.77 10.18
CA VAL A 101 1.74 20.86 10.88
C VAL A 101 3.25 20.65 10.82
N THR A 102 3.73 19.52 11.34
CA THR A 102 5.15 19.22 11.48
C THR A 102 5.81 18.78 10.18
N ARG A 103 5.00 18.36 9.19
CA ARG A 103 5.46 17.75 7.92
C ARG A 103 6.30 16.49 8.10
N GLN A 104 6.29 15.90 9.30
CA GLN A 104 6.93 14.61 9.54
C GLN A 104 6.09 13.49 8.91
N LEU A 105 6.76 12.45 8.42
CA LEU A 105 6.09 11.26 7.90
C LEU A 105 5.36 10.58 9.06
N ARG A 106 4.04 10.39 8.93
CA ARG A 106 3.19 9.77 9.95
C ARG A 106 2.79 8.33 9.60
N ALA A 107 2.68 8.03 8.31
CA ALA A 107 2.29 6.72 7.83
C ALA A 107 2.79 6.49 6.40
N VAL A 108 2.97 5.22 6.06
CA VAL A 108 3.17 4.77 4.69
C VAL A 108 1.95 3.93 4.31
N ARG A 109 1.42 4.18 3.12
CA ARG A 109 0.21 3.55 2.61
C ARG A 109 0.50 2.97 1.25
N TYR A 110 0.87 1.70 1.25
CA TYR A 110 1.40 1.03 0.07
C TYR A 110 0.80 -0.36 -0.01
N ASN A 111 -0.11 -0.56 -0.95
CA ASN A 111 -0.59 -1.86 -1.37
C ASN A 111 -0.94 -1.75 -2.85
N LEU A 112 -0.17 -2.43 -3.71
CA LEU A 112 -0.41 -2.38 -5.16
C LEU A 112 -1.68 -3.15 -5.57
N TYR A 113 -2.07 -4.15 -4.77
CA TYR A 113 -3.24 -4.98 -4.99
C TYR A 113 -4.53 -4.21 -4.67
N ASP A 114 -4.50 -3.34 -3.65
CA ASP A 114 -5.60 -2.44 -3.29
C ASP A 114 -5.64 -1.16 -4.15
N ARG A 115 -4.61 -0.85 -4.96
CA ARG A 115 -4.55 0.42 -5.68
C ARG A 115 -5.53 0.41 -6.85
N SER A 116 -6.55 1.25 -6.78
CA SER A 116 -7.58 1.38 -7.82
C SER A 116 -6.94 1.71 -9.19
N PRO A 117 -7.40 1.08 -10.28
CA PRO A 117 -6.94 1.41 -11.63
C PRO A 117 -7.41 2.81 -12.08
N ARG A 118 -8.32 3.45 -11.33
CA ARG A 118 -8.86 4.77 -11.66
C ARG A 118 -7.79 5.83 -11.46
N VAL A 119 -7.30 6.36 -12.58
CA VAL A 119 -6.51 7.59 -12.61
C VAL A 119 -7.47 8.77 -12.53
N GLN A 120 -7.38 9.56 -11.47
CA GLN A 120 -8.31 10.65 -11.28
C GLN A 120 -7.88 11.98 -11.87
N PHE A 121 -8.87 12.68 -12.43
CA PHE A 121 -8.76 14.03 -12.97
C PHE A 121 -9.01 15.06 -11.84
N PRO A 122 -8.29 16.19 -11.81
CA PRO A 122 -7.24 16.57 -12.75
C PRO A 122 -5.85 16.13 -12.26
N ALA A 123 -5.47 14.87 -12.45
CA ALA A 123 -4.05 14.55 -12.61
C ALA A 123 -3.64 15.04 -14.00
N LEU A 124 -2.70 15.99 -14.07
CA LEU A 124 -2.07 16.28 -15.34
C LEU A 124 -1.38 14.99 -15.83
N PRO A 125 -1.33 14.68 -17.13
CA PRO A 125 -0.60 13.51 -17.64
C PRO A 125 0.85 13.41 -17.12
N ARG A 126 1.45 14.57 -16.81
CA ARG A 126 2.74 14.68 -16.14
C ARG A 126 2.73 14.10 -14.72
N ASP A 127 1.71 14.39 -13.91
CA ASP A 127 1.61 13.87 -12.54
C ASP A 127 1.46 12.35 -12.53
N VAL A 128 0.78 11.76 -13.51
CA VAL A 128 0.68 10.30 -13.65
C VAL A 128 2.05 9.67 -13.89
N LYS A 129 2.82 10.19 -14.86
CA LYS A 129 4.18 9.70 -15.16
C LYS A 129 5.12 9.89 -13.96
N LEU A 130 5.06 11.06 -13.32
CA LEU A 130 5.85 11.35 -12.13
C LEU A 130 5.48 10.40 -10.99
N PHE A 131 4.20 10.14 -10.76
CA PHE A 131 3.75 9.22 -9.72
C PHE A 131 4.31 7.82 -9.93
N TYR A 132 4.12 7.22 -11.11
CA TYR A 132 4.61 5.86 -11.37
C TYR A 132 6.14 5.76 -11.32
N SER A 133 6.87 6.74 -11.86
CA SER A 133 8.34 6.76 -11.77
C SER A 133 8.86 7.01 -10.36
N SER A 134 8.10 7.73 -9.52
CA SER A 134 8.42 7.91 -8.09
C SER A 134 8.11 6.65 -7.30
N LEU A 135 7.00 5.99 -7.60
CA LEU A 135 6.59 4.74 -6.98
C LEU A 135 7.62 3.63 -7.28
N GLN A 136 8.08 3.52 -8.52
CA GLN A 136 9.12 2.57 -8.92
C GLN A 136 10.45 2.76 -8.17
N GLN A 137 10.77 3.99 -7.73
CA GLN A 137 11.97 4.25 -6.94
C GLN A 137 11.79 3.95 -5.46
N PHE A 138 10.55 3.86 -4.99
CA PHE A 138 10.22 3.52 -3.60
C PHE A 138 10.17 2.00 -3.37
N THR A 139 10.02 1.22 -4.45
CA THR A 139 9.84 -0.24 -4.48
C THR A 139 11.10 -0.95 -4.91
#